data_AF-A0A7S2AZ89-F1
#
_entry.id   AF-A0A7S2AZ89-F1
#
_cell.length_a   1.000
_cell.length_b   1.000
_cell.length_c   1.000
_cell.angle_alpha   90.00
_cell.angle_beta   90.00
_cell.angle_gamma   90.00
#
_symmetry.space_group_name_H-M   'P 1'
#
loop_
_entity.id
_entity.type
_entity.pdbx_description
1 polymer ?
#
loop_
_entity_poly.entity_id
_entity_poly.type
_entity_poly.pdbx_seq_one_letter_code
_entity_poly.pdbx_strand_id
1 'polypeptide(L)'
;NEMKKLHFQVTKNEGGVHKDYVDSSGNPCTELKYFKEHLPHDSSDKDLFAFSNVEYICYEQDKNLTIKVLRRGLARSAARVHWKTKNRNVSIHSYHAQHGILEFKAGEKDVDFIIDISQMKS
;
A
#
# COMPACT_ATOMS: atom_id res chain seq x y z
N ASN A 1 16.87 -24.84 3.25
CA ASN A 1 15.81 -24.09 2.55
C ASN A 1 15.97 -22.64 2.97
N GLU A 2 16.40 -21.75 2.09
CA GLU A 2 16.67 -20.36 2.43
C GLU A 2 15.34 -19.59 2.51
N MET A 3 15.07 -18.91 3.61
CA MET A 3 13.84 -18.13 3.77
C MET A 3 13.93 -16.86 2.92
N LYS A 4 13.08 -16.76 1.90
CA LYS A 4 12.99 -15.57 1.05
C LYS A 4 12.20 -14.47 1.75
N LYS A 5 12.69 -13.24 1.65
CA LYS A 5 12.04 -12.03 2.14
C LYS A 5 11.32 -11.34 0.99
N LEU A 6 10.10 -10.88 1.25
CA LEU A 6 9.35 -10.00 0.35
C LEU A 6 9.50 -8.57 0.83
N HIS A 7 9.86 -7.68 -0.10
CA HIS A 7 10.04 -6.26 0.15
C HIS A 7 8.91 -5.47 -0.50
N PHE A 8 8.10 -4.77 0.29
CA PHE A 8 7.05 -3.88 -0.20
C PHE A 8 7.54 -2.44 -0.13
N GLN A 9 7.70 -1.81 -1.29
CA GLN A 9 8.11 -0.42 -1.42
C GLN A 9 6.90 0.48 -1.66
N VAL A 10 6.76 1.49 -0.82
CA VAL A 10 5.68 2.47 -0.94
C VAL A 10 6.06 3.56 -1.92
N THR A 11 5.16 3.86 -2.85
CA THR A 11 5.30 5.00 -3.77
C THR A 11 4.05 5.87 -3.74
N LYS A 12 4.25 7.18 -3.69
CA LYS A 12 3.16 8.16 -3.68
C LYS A 12 2.73 8.45 -5.12
N ASN A 13 1.44 8.30 -5.42
CA ASN A 13 0.85 8.85 -6.65
C ASN A 13 0.52 10.32 -6.41
N GLU A 14 1.54 11.18 -6.40
CA GLU A 14 1.34 12.56 -6.85
C GLU A 14 1.65 12.55 -8.33
N GLY A 15 0.88 13.25 -9.17
CA GLY A 15 1.01 13.25 -10.64
C GLY A 15 2.34 13.84 -11.18
N GLY A 16 3.47 13.60 -10.53
CA GLY A 16 4.82 13.98 -10.91
C GLY A 16 5.75 12.76 -10.94
N VAL A 17 6.47 12.65 -12.06
CA VAL A 17 7.60 11.76 -12.41
C VAL A 17 7.91 10.62 -11.43
N HIS A 18 7.52 9.42 -11.85
CA HIS A 18 8.00 8.14 -11.35
C HIS A 18 9.54 8.15 -11.20
N LYS A 19 10.04 8.16 -9.97
CA LYS A 19 11.38 7.63 -9.70
C LYS A 19 11.21 6.17 -9.33
N ASP A 20 11.49 5.30 -10.29
CA ASP A 20 11.67 3.88 -10.01
C ASP A 20 12.84 3.73 -9.04
N TYR A 21 12.52 3.55 -7.76
CA TYR A 21 13.49 3.01 -6.84
C TYR A 21 13.62 1.53 -7.19
N VAL A 22 14.81 1.16 -7.66
CA VAL A 22 15.21 -0.23 -7.85
C VAL A 22 15.88 -0.63 -6.54
N ASP A 23 15.40 -1.70 -5.90
CA ASP A 23 16.21 -2.30 -4.86
C ASP A 23 17.44 -2.91 -5.54
N SER A 24 18.57 -2.21 -5.45
CA SER A 24 19.85 -2.68 -6.01
C SER A 24 20.38 -3.98 -5.37
N SER A 25 19.59 -4.58 -4.48
CA SER A 25 19.92 -5.72 -3.63
C SER A 25 19.44 -7.07 -4.19
N GLY A 26 18.66 -7.08 -5.28
CA GLY A 26 18.17 -8.31 -5.91
C GLY A 26 17.11 -9.08 -5.11
N ASN A 27 16.46 -8.43 -4.14
CA ASN A 27 15.41 -9.06 -3.35
C ASN A 27 14.07 -9.01 -4.09
N PRO A 28 13.18 -9.99 -3.87
CA PRO A 28 11.83 -9.92 -4.39
C PRO A 28 11.07 -8.70 -3.82
N CYS A 29 10.72 -7.76 -4.69
CA CYS A 29 10.08 -6.49 -4.44
C CYS A 29 8.71 -6.35 -5.12
N THR A 30 7.77 -5.76 -4.37
CA THR A 30 6.43 -5.36 -4.79
C THR A 30 6.23 -3.87 -4.47
N GLU A 31 5.62 -3.14 -5.38
CA GLU A 31 5.27 -1.74 -5.21
C GLU A 31 3.86 -1.59 -4.60
N LEU A 32 3.70 -0.75 -3.58
CA LEU A 32 2.42 -0.43 -2.96
C LEU A 32 2.07 1.05 -3.18
N LYS A 33 0.86 1.31 -3.69
CA LYS A 33 0.36 2.64 -4.05
C LYS A 33 -1.02 2.88 -3.47
N TYR A 34 -1.36 4.15 -3.20
CA TYR A 34 -2.74 4.60 -3.01
C TYR A 34 -3.08 5.83 -3.85
N PHE A 35 -4.38 6.05 -4.04
CA PHE A 35 -4.95 7.30 -4.56
C PHE A 35 -6.30 7.59 -3.90
N LYS A 36 -6.64 8.88 -3.77
CA LYS A 36 -7.90 9.35 -3.19
C LYS A 36 -8.94 9.52 -4.29
N GLU A 37 -10.15 9.00 -4.07
CA GLU A 37 -11.29 9.31 -4.93
C GLU A 37 -11.84 10.70 -4.54
N HIS A 38 -12.03 11.58 -5.52
CA HIS A 38 -12.60 12.91 -5.26
C HIS A 38 -14.12 12.78 -5.09
N LEU A 39 -14.57 12.71 -3.84
CA LEU A 39 -15.99 12.86 -3.54
C LEU A 39 -16.41 14.32 -3.78
N PRO A 40 -17.55 14.58 -4.42
CA PRO A 40 -18.05 15.93 -4.66
C PRO A 40 -18.61 16.50 -3.36
N HIS A 41 -17.76 16.92 -2.42
CA HIS A 41 -18.19 17.77 -1.32
C HIS A 41 -17.04 18.61 -0.74
N ASP A 42 -17.21 19.91 -0.93
CA ASP A 42 -16.55 21.10 -0.41
C ASP A 42 -15.02 21.19 -0.26
N SER A 43 -14.51 22.27 -0.81
CA SER A 43 -13.15 22.46 -1.32
C SER A 43 -12.13 23.00 -0.31
N SER A 44 -12.38 22.88 1.01
CA SER A 44 -11.48 23.46 2.04
C SER A 44 -10.76 22.45 2.95
N ASP A 45 -11.22 21.20 3.05
CA ASP A 45 -10.58 20.17 3.89
C ASP A 45 -9.59 19.33 3.07
N LYS A 46 -8.35 19.82 2.98
CA LYS A 46 -7.25 19.09 2.34
C LYS A 46 -6.69 18.02 3.28
N ASP A 47 -7.41 16.92 3.41
CA ASP A 47 -6.83 15.75 4.07
C ASP A 47 -5.72 15.13 3.21
N LEU A 48 -4.58 14.89 3.85
CA LEU A 48 -3.44 14.19 3.31
C LEU A 48 -3.43 12.75 3.83
N PHE A 49 -3.32 11.79 2.92
CA PHE A 49 -3.15 10.39 3.27
C PHE A 49 -1.69 9.99 3.09
N ALA A 50 -1.20 9.04 3.87
CA ALA A 50 0.13 8.46 3.74
C ALA A 50 0.16 7.06 4.36
N PHE A 51 1.00 6.16 3.88
CA PHE A 51 1.31 4.94 4.63
C PHE A 51 2.11 5.31 5.90
N SER A 52 1.98 4.52 6.96
CA SER A 52 2.74 4.75 8.19
C SER A 52 4.25 4.60 7.99
N ASN A 53 4.65 3.73 7.05
CA ASN A 53 6.04 3.41 6.74
C ASN A 53 6.28 3.56 5.23
N VAL A 54 7.54 3.79 4.86
CA VAL A 54 7.99 3.86 3.46
C VAL A 54 8.33 2.49 2.87
N GLU A 55 8.57 1.51 3.74
CA GLU A 55 8.90 0.14 3.38
C GLU A 55 8.29 -0.84 4.39
N TYR A 56 7.92 -2.02 3.90
CA TYR A 56 7.50 -3.15 4.72
C TYR A 56 8.23 -4.41 4.25
N ILE A 57 8.64 -5.25 5.19
CA ILE A 57 9.37 -6.49 4.90
C ILE A 57 8.65 -7.62 5.64
N CYS A 58 8.38 -8.71 4.94
CA CYS A 58 7.83 -9.93 5.51
C CYS A 58 8.53 -11.16 4.93
N TYR A 59 8.30 -12.32 5.54
CA TYR A 59 8.73 -13.59 4.98
C TYR A 59 7.64 -14.16 4.08
N GLU A 60 8.03 -14.92 3.06
CA GLU A 60 7.09 -15.62 2.17
C GLU A 60 6.18 -16.64 2.90
N GLN A 61 6.55 -17.06 4.10
CA GLN A 61 5.76 -17.95 4.96
C GLN A 61 4.76 -17.21 5.84
N ASP A 62 4.88 -15.88 5.94
CA ASP A 62 3.88 -15.09 6.65
C ASP A 62 2.55 -15.22 5.90
N LYS A 63 1.45 -15.33 6.62
CA LYS A 63 0.12 -15.41 5.97
C LYS A 63 -0.35 -14.05 5.51
N ASN A 64 0.03 -13.02 6.25
CA ASN A 64 -0.45 -11.68 6.06
C ASN A 64 0.61 -10.65 6.44
N LEU A 65 0.46 -9.46 5.85
CA LEU A 65 1.19 -8.26 6.20
C LEU A 65 0.18 -7.15 6.49
N THR A 66 0.22 -6.61 7.71
CA THR A 66 -0.64 -5.48 8.12
C THR A 66 0.01 -4.17 7.71
N ILE A 67 -0.75 -3.36 6.97
CA ILE A 67 -0.35 -2.04 6.52
C ILE A 67 -1.26 -0.99 7.14
N LYS A 68 -0.67 0.06 7.72
CA LYS A 68 -1.39 1.21 8.27
C LYS A 68 -1.36 2.39 7.30
N VAL A 69 -2.51 2.99 7.06
CA VAL A 69 -2.65 4.26 6.34
C VAL A 69 -3.11 5.35 7.30
N LEU A 70 -2.41 6.46 7.32
CA LEU A 70 -2.67 7.64 8.12
C LEU A 70 -3.40 8.71 7.30
N ARG A 71 -4.32 9.42 7.94
CA ARG A 71 -5.03 10.60 7.43
C ARG A 71 -4.69 11.81 8.30
N ARG A 72 -4.01 12.78 7.71
CA ARG A 72 -3.68 14.09 8.29
C ARG A 72 -4.64 15.15 7.77
N GLY A 73 -4.94 16.16 8.57
CA GLY A 73 -5.96 17.18 8.27
C GLY A 73 -7.10 17.12 9.28
N LEU A 74 -8.21 17.78 8.98
CA LEU A 74 -9.35 17.87 9.89
C LEU A 74 -10.21 16.62 9.89
N ALA A 75 -10.18 15.82 8.81
CA ALA A 75 -11.00 14.62 8.64
C ALA A 75 -12.50 14.86 8.86
N ARG A 76 -13.05 16.01 8.46
CA ARG A 76 -14.46 16.36 8.75
C ARG A 76 -15.46 15.46 8.04
N SER A 77 -15.10 14.95 6.86
CA SER A 77 -15.95 14.10 6.03
C SER A 77 -15.43 12.64 5.99
N ALA A 78 -16.24 11.71 5.49
CA ALA A 78 -15.73 10.39 5.13
C ALA A 78 -14.81 10.49 3.90
N ALA A 79 -13.87 9.55 3.76
CA ALA A 79 -12.98 9.48 2.61
C ALA A 79 -12.73 8.03 2.16
N ARG A 80 -12.50 7.86 0.86
CA ARG A 80 -12.16 6.56 0.26
C ARG A 80 -10.78 6.62 -0.37
N VAL A 81 -9.94 5.67 -0.01
CA VAL A 81 -8.56 5.55 -0.48
C VAL A 81 -8.40 4.21 -1.17
N HIS A 82 -8.19 4.24 -2.48
CA HIS A 82 -7.91 3.04 -3.26
C HIS A 82 -6.44 2.67 -3.07
N TRP A 83 -6.15 1.40 -2.87
CA TRP A 83 -4.78 0.87 -2.82
C TRP A 83 -4.59 -0.26 -3.82
N LYS A 84 -3.34 -0.45 -4.26
CA LYS A 84 -2.95 -1.58 -5.08
C LYS A 84 -1.49 -1.94 -4.88
N THR A 85 -1.18 -3.22 -5.00
CA THR A 85 0.18 -3.72 -5.14
C THR A 85 0.50 -4.03 -6.59
N LYS A 86 1.78 -3.94 -6.96
CA LYS A 86 2.29 -4.30 -8.28
C LYS A 86 3.61 -5.03 -8.10
N ASN A 87 3.70 -6.27 -8.60
CA ASN A 87 4.95 -7.02 -8.60
C ASN A 87 5.99 -6.25 -9.44
N ARG A 88 7.19 -6.01 -8.87
CA ARG A 88 8.33 -5.47 -9.64
C ARG A 88 9.15 -6.62 -10.21
N ASN A 89 9.87 -7.35 -9.37
CA ASN A 89 10.68 -8.53 -9.72
C ASN A 89 10.21 -9.81 -9.00
N VAL A 90 9.13 -9.75 -8.22
CA VAL A 90 8.47 -10.92 -7.63
C VAL A 90 7.71 -11.71 -8.69
N SER A 91 7.99 -13.01 -8.76
CA SER A 91 7.22 -13.95 -9.59
C SER A 91 5.75 -13.96 -9.16
N ILE A 92 4.84 -14.03 -10.14
CA ILE A 92 3.40 -14.18 -9.89
C ILE A 92 3.09 -15.44 -9.06
N HIS A 93 3.95 -16.45 -9.10
CA HIS A 93 3.81 -17.68 -8.32
C HIS A 93 4.17 -17.49 -6.83
N SER A 94 4.97 -16.45 -6.52
CA SER A 94 5.42 -16.14 -5.16
C SER A 94 4.52 -15.12 -4.47
N TYR A 95 3.88 -14.23 -5.23
CA TYR A 95 2.93 -13.25 -4.71
C TYR A 95 1.98 -12.78 -5.82
N HIS A 96 0.70 -12.63 -5.47
CA HIS A 96 -0.29 -12.04 -6.35
C HIS A 96 -0.56 -10.58 -6.00
N ALA A 97 -0.48 -9.72 -7.03
CA ALA A 97 -0.90 -8.34 -6.93
C ALA A 97 -2.37 -8.25 -6.45
N GLN A 98 -2.61 -7.39 -5.47
CA GLN A 98 -3.88 -7.19 -4.80
C GLN A 98 -4.27 -5.71 -4.89
N HIS A 99 -5.55 -5.43 -4.69
CA HIS A 99 -6.08 -4.07 -4.62
C HIS A 99 -7.30 -4.02 -3.71
N GLY A 100 -7.65 -2.82 -3.27
CA GLY A 100 -8.83 -2.62 -2.44
C GLY A 100 -9.13 -1.16 -2.18
N ILE A 101 -10.15 -0.92 -1.36
CA ILE A 101 -10.60 0.40 -0.97
C ILE A 101 -10.60 0.46 0.55
N LEU A 102 -9.92 1.46 1.12
CA LEU A 102 -10.01 1.82 2.53
C LEU A 102 -11.06 2.89 2.69
N GLU A 103 -11.95 2.68 3.65
CA GLU A 103 -13.00 3.64 4.00
C GLU A 103 -12.64 4.27 5.34
N PHE A 104 -12.43 5.60 5.31
CA PHE A 104 -12.27 6.41 6.51
C PHE A 104 -13.61 7.06 6.83
N LYS A 105 -14.11 6.86 8.05
CA LYS A 105 -15.24 7.60 8.60
C LYS A 105 -14.83 9.05 8.88
N ALA A 106 -15.82 9.92 9.08
CA ALA A 106 -15.56 11.27 9.60
C ALA A 106 -14.86 11.17 10.96
N GLY A 107 -13.79 11.96 11.15
CA GLY A 107 -12.94 11.97 12.34
C GLY A 107 -11.82 10.93 12.34
N GLU A 108 -11.91 9.87 11.54
CA GLU A 108 -10.94 8.75 11.54
C GLU A 108 -9.58 9.19 11.00
N LYS A 109 -8.50 8.89 11.73
CA LYS A 109 -7.13 9.34 11.41
C LYS A 109 -6.21 8.23 10.92
N ASP A 110 -6.60 6.98 11.06
CA ASP A 110 -5.86 5.85 10.54
C ASP A 110 -6.78 4.66 10.30
N VAL A 111 -6.38 3.83 9.33
CA VAL A 111 -7.04 2.56 9.00
C VAL A 111 -5.95 1.55 8.69
N ASP A 112 -6.12 0.33 9.19
CA ASP A 112 -5.28 -0.81 8.86
C ASP A 112 -5.93 -1.65 7.76
N PHE A 113 -5.12 -2.23 6.89
CA PHE A 113 -5.54 -3.27 5.97
C PHE A 113 -4.52 -4.39 5.88
N ILE A 114 -4.99 -5.53 5.37
CA ILE A 114 -4.21 -6.75 5.27
C ILE A 114 -3.88 -7.01 3.80
N ILE A 115 -2.61 -7.26 3.54
CA ILE A 115 -2.14 -7.89 2.30
C ILE A 115 -1.98 -9.38 2.58
N ASP A 116 -2.61 -10.22 1.77
CA ASP A 116 -2.40 -11.67 1.81
C ASP A 116 -1.04 -12.00 1.18
N ILE A 117 -0.22 -12.80 1.86
CA ILE A 117 1.13 -13.18 1.41
C ILE A 117 1.15 -14.62 0.87
N SER A 118 0.01 -15.32 0.93
CA SER A 118 -0.07 -16.72 0.52
C SER A 118 0.44 -16.96 -0.91
N GLN A 119 1.36 -17.92 -1.01
CA GLN A 119 1.84 -18.41 -2.30
C GLN A 119 0.78 -19.31 -2.93
N MET A 120 0.68 -19.26 -4.26
CA MET A 120 -0.04 -20.31 -4.97
C MET A 120 0.71 -21.62 -4.75
N LYS A 121 0.02 -22.61 -4.16
CA LYS A 121 0.49 -24.00 -4.25
C LYS A 121 0.54 -24.35 -5.74
N SER A 122 1.72 -24.72 -6.23
CA SER A 122 1.91 -25.29 -7.56
C SER A 122 1.05 -26.53 -7.76
#